data_AF-A0A2I3C7P2-F1
#
_entry.id   AF-A0A2I3C7P2-F1
#
_cell.length_a   1.000
_cell.length_b   1.000
_cell.length_c   1.000
_cell.angle_alpha   90.00
_cell.angle_beta   90.00
_cell.angle_gamma   90.00
#
_symmetry.space_group_name_H-M   'P 1'
#
loop_
_entity.id
_entity.type
_entity.pdbx_description
1 polymer ?
#
loop_
_entity_poly.entity_id
_entity_poly.type
_entity_poly.pdbx_seq_one_letter_code
_entity_poly.pdbx_strand_id
1 'polypeptide(L)'
;MNVEQEPTWVGGILKLYRTLFGVENLIRALNFFSVVVILVYLYSMFIHPFIEGKWSWQYVHGVWYSWQALNVGMLAFGSSLIAFNISRYHVTKQLEREFIAAKAFLPQALNELCDYLRKSAKVLSEAYENSKEPRRKRNALKTEIPDTYERHIPIFKECIKSATPDVAEYLANILMLLQIHDARMRAIPTDSSGNRSYRKSCLYSLGELQVLVDDLFDYARNEKPFSDCKLTMDKFSNAFAALSLNTSIRNELEEYVKNKQF
;
A
#
# COMPACT_ATOMS: atom_id res chain seq x y z
N MET A 1 0.25 -5.66 -30.69
CA MET A 1 -0.91 -6.24 -30.00
C MET A 1 -1.32 -5.20 -28.97
N ASN A 2 -2.43 -4.52 -29.23
CA ASN A 2 -2.84 -3.30 -28.53
C ASN A 2 -3.24 -3.64 -27.09
N VAL A 3 -2.58 -3.00 -26.12
CA VAL A 3 -3.04 -2.96 -24.73
C VAL A 3 -4.13 -1.89 -24.70
N GLU A 4 -5.38 -2.30 -24.54
CA GLU A 4 -6.48 -1.39 -24.20
C GLU A 4 -6.12 -0.69 -22.89
N GLN A 5 -5.85 0.62 -22.96
CA GLN A 5 -5.82 1.48 -21.78
C GLN A 5 -7.25 1.57 -21.24
N GLU A 6 -7.48 1.04 -20.05
CA GLU A 6 -8.74 1.26 -19.34
C GLU A 6 -8.99 2.77 -19.17
N PRO A 7 -10.23 3.25 -19.38
CA PRO A 7 -10.57 4.66 -19.25
C PRO A 7 -10.43 5.12 -17.79
N THR A 8 -9.53 6.08 -17.57
CA THR A 8 -9.16 6.71 -16.29
C THR A 8 -10.33 7.24 -15.46
N TRP A 9 -11.50 7.46 -16.06
CA TRP A 9 -12.72 7.90 -15.38
C TRP A 9 -13.41 6.79 -14.55
N VAL A 10 -13.28 5.52 -14.93
CA VAL A 10 -13.90 4.40 -14.20
C VAL A 10 -13.23 4.22 -12.83
N GLY A 11 -11.89 4.33 -12.79
CA GLY A 11 -11.13 4.34 -11.54
C GLY A 11 -11.50 5.52 -10.64
N GLY A 12 -11.73 6.71 -11.20
CA GLY A 12 -12.17 7.90 -10.47
C GLY A 12 -13.56 7.76 -9.85
N ILE A 13 -14.53 7.20 -10.60
CA ILE A 13 -15.90 6.95 -10.12
C ILE A 13 -15.91 5.85 -9.05
N LEU A 14 -15.15 4.76 -9.23
CA LEU A 14 -15.02 3.73 -8.19
C LEU A 14 -14.36 4.28 -6.92
N LYS A 15 -13.33 5.14 -7.05
CA LYS A 15 -12.73 5.83 -5.90
C LYS A 15 -13.76 6.71 -5.21
N LEU A 16 -14.52 7.52 -5.95
CA LEU A 16 -15.56 8.39 -5.40
C LEU A 16 -16.68 7.59 -4.70
N TYR A 17 -17.12 6.48 -5.30
CA TYR A 17 -18.15 5.60 -4.74
C TYR A 17 -17.65 4.87 -3.49
N ARG A 18 -16.40 4.37 -3.49
CA ARG A 18 -15.73 3.78 -2.32
C ARG A 18 -15.52 4.79 -1.20
N THR A 19 -15.37 6.08 -1.55
CA THR A 19 -15.18 7.17 -0.57
C THR A 19 -16.53 7.63 0.00
N LEU A 20 -17.57 7.77 -0.83
CA LEU A 20 -18.92 8.19 -0.39
C LEU A 20 -19.67 7.06 0.35
N PHE A 21 -19.64 5.83 -0.18
CA PHE A 21 -20.21 4.63 0.46
C PHE A 21 -19.15 3.82 1.22
N GLY A 22 -18.08 4.46 1.67
CA GLY A 22 -17.08 3.83 2.51
C GLY A 22 -17.75 3.26 3.76
N VAL A 23 -17.45 2.00 4.08
CA VAL A 23 -17.96 1.31 5.28
C VAL A 23 -17.77 2.18 6.54
N GLU A 24 -16.70 2.98 6.59
CA GLU A 24 -16.46 3.92 7.69
C GLU A 24 -17.47 5.07 7.77
N ASN A 25 -17.90 5.61 6.63
CA ASN A 25 -18.92 6.67 6.59
C ASN A 25 -20.29 6.11 6.99
N LEU A 26 -20.61 4.89 6.55
CA LEU A 26 -21.82 4.18 6.98
C LEU A 26 -21.82 3.95 8.50
N ILE A 27 -20.70 3.49 9.06
CA ILE A 27 -20.55 3.29 10.51
C ILE A 27 -20.69 4.62 11.27
N ARG A 28 -20.08 5.70 10.78
CA ARG A 28 -20.22 7.04 11.39
C ARG A 28 -21.67 7.52 11.35
N ALA A 29 -22.36 7.37 10.22
CA ALA A 29 -23.77 7.72 10.08
C ALA A 29 -24.66 6.89 11.02
N LEU A 30 -24.42 5.59 11.11
CA LEU A 30 -25.13 4.70 12.02
C LEU A 30 -24.91 5.06 13.49
N ASN A 31 -23.67 5.34 13.89
CA ASN A 31 -23.35 5.80 15.24
C ASN A 31 -24.04 7.15 15.54
N PHE A 32 -24.02 8.09 14.60
CA PHE A 32 -24.69 9.39 14.75
C PHE A 32 -26.20 9.23 14.91
N PHE A 33 -26.84 8.48 14.01
CA PHE A 33 -28.27 8.21 14.09
C PHE A 33 -28.64 7.49 15.39
N SER A 34 -27.81 6.55 15.82
CA SER A 34 -28.01 5.83 17.08
C SER A 34 -27.98 6.77 18.29
N VAL A 35 -27.07 7.74 18.32
CA VAL A 35 -27.03 8.77 19.37
C VAL A 35 -28.33 9.59 19.37
N VAL A 36 -28.82 10.01 18.20
CA VAL A 36 -30.09 10.75 18.10
C VAL A 36 -31.26 9.91 18.63
N VAL A 37 -31.37 8.64 18.25
CA VAL A 37 -32.42 7.73 18.74
C VAL A 37 -32.33 7.55 20.26
N ILE A 38 -31.12 7.39 20.80
CA ILE A 38 -30.91 7.28 22.25
C ILE A 38 -31.34 8.58 22.95
N LEU A 39 -31.03 9.75 22.40
CA LEU A 39 -31.45 11.04 22.98
C LEU A 39 -32.97 11.21 22.96
N VAL A 40 -33.63 10.86 21.85
CA VAL A 40 -35.10 10.87 21.75
C VAL A 40 -35.71 9.89 22.75
N TYR A 41 -35.15 8.68 22.88
CA TYR A 41 -35.59 7.71 23.87
C TYR A 41 -35.44 8.23 25.30
N LEU A 42 -34.30 8.83 25.65
CA LEU A 42 -34.07 9.40 26.97
C LEU A 42 -35.06 10.53 27.27
N TYR A 43 -35.33 11.41 26.30
CA TYR A 43 -36.37 12.43 26.43
C TYR A 43 -37.75 11.80 26.68
N SER A 44 -38.15 10.83 25.86
CA SER A 44 -39.47 10.20 25.95
C SER A 44 -39.68 9.36 27.21
N MET A 45 -38.62 8.78 27.78
CA MET A 45 -38.73 7.94 28.99
C MET A 45 -38.50 8.72 30.29
N PHE A 46 -37.68 9.76 30.29
CA PHE A 46 -37.26 10.45 31.51
C PHE A 46 -37.71 11.90 31.60
N ILE A 47 -38.01 12.58 30.49
CA ILE A 47 -38.39 14.00 30.51
C ILE A 47 -39.90 14.12 30.33
N HIS A 48 -40.44 13.58 29.24
CA HIS A 48 -41.86 13.69 28.91
C HIS A 48 -42.81 13.13 29.99
N PRO A 49 -42.58 11.92 30.55
CA PRO A 49 -43.50 11.34 31.53
C PRO A 49 -43.53 12.10 32.85
N PHE A 50 -42.43 12.76 33.23
CA PHE A 50 -42.39 13.60 34.43
C PHE A 50 -43.18 14.90 34.24
N ILE A 51 -43.18 15.47 33.03
CA ILE A 51 -43.94 16.67 32.70
C ILE A 51 -45.44 16.35 32.67
N GLU A 52 -45.86 15.34 31.92
CA GLU A 52 -47.28 14.96 31.79
C GLU A 52 -47.84 14.39 33.10
N GLY A 53 -47.04 13.57 33.79
CA GLY A 53 -47.41 12.99 35.08
C GLY A 53 -47.44 13.99 36.23
N LYS A 54 -47.17 15.29 35.99
CA LYS A 54 -47.06 16.34 37.03
C LYS A 54 -46.13 15.92 38.17
N TRP A 55 -44.99 15.34 37.82
CA TRP A 55 -44.01 14.79 38.77
C TRP A 55 -44.49 13.61 39.63
N SER A 56 -45.58 12.93 39.23
CA SER A 56 -46.04 11.70 39.88
C SER A 56 -45.18 10.49 39.49
N TRP A 57 -44.52 9.90 40.47
CA TRP A 57 -43.73 8.68 40.30
C TRP A 57 -44.56 7.49 39.80
N GLN A 58 -45.83 7.37 40.24
CA GLN A 58 -46.71 6.29 39.81
C GLN A 58 -46.98 6.32 38.31
N TYR A 59 -47.13 7.52 37.73
CA TYR A 59 -47.34 7.68 36.30
C TYR A 59 -46.07 7.29 35.51
N VAL A 60 -44.90 7.78 35.92
CA VAL A 60 -43.61 7.46 35.28
C VAL A 60 -43.35 5.95 35.29
N HIS A 61 -43.53 5.30 36.46
CA HIS A 61 -43.36 3.86 36.58
C HIS A 61 -44.35 3.08 35.70
N GLY A 62 -45.60 3.55 35.58
CA GLY A 62 -46.60 2.98 34.68
C GLY A 62 -46.15 3.02 33.22
N VAL A 63 -45.63 4.16 32.75
CA VAL A 63 -45.08 4.29 31.39
C VAL A 63 -43.92 3.32 31.19
N TRP A 64 -42.98 3.24 32.13
CA TRP A 64 -41.84 2.31 32.01
C TRP A 64 -42.27 0.84 31.99
N TYR A 65 -43.27 0.48 32.77
CA TYR A 65 -43.82 -0.87 32.79
C TYR A 65 -44.51 -1.21 31.47
N SER A 66 -45.35 -0.31 30.93
CA SER A 66 -46.02 -0.51 29.65
C SER A 66 -45.07 -0.59 28.46
N TRP A 67 -43.95 0.14 28.53
CA TRP A 67 -42.92 0.15 27.48
C TRP A 67 -41.69 -0.72 27.84
N GLN A 68 -41.85 -1.69 28.74
CA GLN A 68 -40.74 -2.54 29.21
C GLN A 68 -39.98 -3.22 28.06
N ALA A 69 -40.68 -3.75 27.06
CA ALA A 69 -40.06 -4.38 25.89
C ALA A 69 -39.17 -3.40 25.11
N LEU A 70 -39.62 -2.13 24.96
CA LEU A 70 -38.82 -1.08 24.33
C LEU A 70 -37.59 -0.74 25.18
N ASN A 71 -37.74 -0.63 26.50
CA ASN A 71 -36.62 -0.34 27.41
C ASN A 71 -35.54 -1.43 27.34
N VAL A 72 -35.95 -2.70 27.38
CA VAL A 72 -35.05 -3.84 27.22
C VAL A 72 -34.38 -3.82 25.84
N GLY A 73 -35.15 -3.55 24.78
CA GLY A 73 -34.63 -3.42 23.42
C GLY A 73 -33.58 -2.32 23.28
N MET A 74 -33.81 -1.15 23.89
CA MET A 74 -32.88 -0.02 23.85
C MET A 74 -31.59 -0.30 24.63
N LEU A 75 -31.68 -1.00 25.77
CA LEU A 75 -30.50 -1.44 26.51
C LEU A 75 -29.69 -2.47 25.72
N ALA A 76 -30.35 -3.44 25.09
CA ALA A 76 -29.70 -4.44 24.24
C ALA A 76 -29.00 -3.77 23.05
N PHE A 77 -29.71 -2.86 22.36
CA PHE A 77 -29.16 -2.08 21.25
C PHE A 77 -27.95 -1.24 21.67
N GLY A 78 -28.05 -0.50 22.78
CA GLY A 78 -26.95 0.29 23.32
C GLY A 78 -25.73 -0.58 23.66
N SER A 79 -25.94 -1.74 24.29
CA SER A 79 -24.89 -2.70 24.58
C SER A 79 -24.21 -3.21 23.30
N SER A 80 -24.99 -3.58 22.27
CA SER A 80 -24.44 -4.01 20.98
C SER A 80 -23.61 -2.93 20.30
N LEU A 81 -24.04 -1.66 20.34
CA LEU A 81 -23.27 -0.54 19.80
C LEU A 81 -21.94 -0.33 20.54
N ILE A 82 -21.97 -0.39 21.86
CA ILE A 82 -20.76 -0.26 22.67
C ILE A 82 -19.79 -1.41 22.36
N ALA A 83 -20.28 -2.65 22.37
CA ALA A 83 -19.48 -3.83 22.06
C ALA A 83 -18.88 -3.77 20.64
N PHE A 84 -19.68 -3.34 19.65
CA PHE A 84 -19.21 -3.15 18.29
C PHE A 84 -18.09 -2.12 18.19
N ASN A 85 -18.27 -0.94 18.81
CA ASN A 85 -17.27 0.13 18.79
C ASN A 85 -15.99 -0.27 19.54
N ILE A 86 -16.09 -0.99 20.66
CA ILE A 86 -14.95 -1.56 21.38
C ILE A 86 -14.19 -2.55 20.50
N SER A 87 -14.90 -3.49 19.85
CA SER A 87 -14.30 -4.47 18.95
C SER A 87 -13.54 -3.79 17.80
N ARG A 88 -14.17 -2.81 17.15
CA ARG A 88 -13.55 -1.98 16.11
C ARG A 88 -12.28 -1.30 16.60
N TYR A 89 -12.33 -0.65 17.77
CA TYR A 89 -11.19 0.03 18.35
C TYR A 89 -10.03 -0.93 18.60
N HIS A 90 -10.30 -2.12 19.14
CA HIS A 90 -9.28 -3.14 19.37
C HIS A 90 -8.64 -3.62 18.06
N VAL A 91 -9.42 -3.88 17.01
CA VAL A 91 -8.88 -4.29 15.70
C VAL A 91 -7.97 -3.20 15.12
N THR A 92 -8.42 -1.95 15.11
CA THR A 92 -7.60 -0.83 14.60
C THR A 92 -6.31 -0.66 15.39
N LYS A 93 -6.38 -0.73 16.73
CA LYS A 93 -5.17 -0.65 17.57
C LYS A 93 -4.25 -1.85 17.44
N GLN A 94 -4.79 -3.03 17.18
CA GLN A 94 -4.00 -4.22 16.91
C GLN A 94 -3.25 -4.08 15.59
N LEU A 95 -3.92 -3.65 14.52
CA LEU A 95 -3.28 -3.40 13.22
C LEU A 95 -2.19 -2.32 13.33
N GLU A 96 -2.43 -1.24 14.07
CA GLU A 96 -1.44 -0.18 14.29
C GLU A 96 -0.16 -0.74 14.96
N ARG A 97 -0.32 -1.60 15.98
CA ARG A 97 0.82 -2.25 16.66
C ARG A 97 1.56 -3.22 15.76
N GLU A 98 0.84 -4.05 15.02
CA GLU A 98 1.41 -4.97 14.03
C GLU A 98 2.20 -4.21 12.95
N PHE A 99 1.65 -3.10 12.47
CA PHE A 99 2.31 -2.26 11.48
C PHE A 99 3.58 -1.61 12.03
N ILE A 100 3.54 -1.04 13.24
CA ILE A 100 4.72 -0.46 13.87
C ILE A 100 5.83 -1.52 14.05
N ALA A 101 5.45 -2.72 14.50
CA ALA A 101 6.39 -3.81 14.68
C ALA A 101 7.02 -4.26 13.35
N ALA A 102 6.21 -4.45 12.30
CA ALA A 102 6.71 -4.85 10.98
C ALA A 102 7.57 -3.74 10.34
N LYS A 103 7.13 -2.48 10.45
CA LYS A 103 7.83 -1.30 9.92
C LYS A 103 9.22 -1.12 10.52
N ALA A 104 9.44 -1.52 11.78
CA ALA A 104 10.75 -1.44 12.42
C ALA A 104 11.83 -2.27 11.68
N PHE A 105 11.44 -3.33 10.97
CA PHE A 105 12.34 -4.16 10.16
C PHE A 105 12.45 -3.69 8.71
N LEU A 106 11.62 -2.74 8.29
CA LEU A 106 11.57 -2.28 6.90
C LEU A 106 12.90 -1.64 6.44
N PRO A 107 13.62 -0.80 7.22
CA PRO A 107 14.90 -0.25 6.76
C PRO A 107 15.95 -1.32 6.44
N GLN A 108 16.00 -2.40 7.23
CA GLN A 108 16.90 -3.52 6.98
C GLN A 108 16.47 -4.26 5.70
N ALA A 109 15.18 -4.55 5.55
CA ALA A 109 14.62 -5.19 4.36
C ALA A 109 14.93 -4.40 3.07
N LEU A 110 14.80 -3.07 3.13
CA LEU A 110 15.13 -2.18 2.01
C LEU A 110 16.62 -2.19 1.70
N ASN A 111 17.49 -2.23 2.70
CA ASN A 111 18.94 -2.32 2.48
C ASN A 111 19.34 -3.64 1.80
N GLU A 112 18.77 -4.77 2.25
CA GLU A 112 18.97 -6.07 1.61
C GLU A 112 18.48 -6.08 0.15
N LEU A 113 17.35 -5.41 -0.11
CA LEU A 113 16.82 -5.24 -1.46
C LEU A 113 17.77 -4.39 -2.32
N CYS A 114 18.27 -3.24 -1.83
CA CYS A 114 19.26 -2.42 -2.53
C CYS A 114 20.51 -3.23 -2.92
N ASP A 115 20.99 -4.11 -2.04
CA ASP A 115 22.13 -4.97 -2.34
C ASP A 115 21.81 -6.00 -3.45
N TYR A 116 20.60 -6.58 -3.44
CA TYR A 116 20.13 -7.44 -4.53
C TYR A 116 20.00 -6.68 -5.86
N LEU A 117 19.45 -5.46 -5.85
CA LEU A 117 19.33 -4.62 -7.04
C LEU A 117 20.70 -4.24 -7.60
N ARG A 118 21.67 -3.91 -6.72
CA ARG A 118 23.06 -3.62 -7.14
C ARG A 118 23.74 -4.84 -7.76
N LYS A 119 23.50 -6.05 -7.24
CA LYS A 119 24.03 -7.29 -7.86
C LYS A 119 23.35 -7.55 -9.22
N SER A 120 22.04 -7.34 -9.30
CA SER A 120 21.27 -7.45 -10.55
C SER A 120 21.74 -6.44 -11.61
N ALA A 121 22.11 -5.22 -11.21
CA ALA A 121 22.64 -4.19 -12.08
C ALA A 121 23.90 -4.65 -12.82
N LYS A 122 24.79 -5.39 -12.14
CA LYS A 122 26.02 -5.93 -12.75
C LYS A 122 25.69 -6.94 -13.86
N VAL A 123 24.81 -7.89 -13.58
CA VAL A 123 24.37 -8.92 -14.55
C VAL A 123 23.67 -8.27 -15.74
N LEU A 124 22.75 -7.34 -15.49
CA LEU A 124 22.01 -6.65 -16.56
C LEU A 124 22.90 -5.74 -17.39
N SER A 125 23.88 -5.08 -16.78
CA SER A 125 24.87 -4.26 -17.50
C SER A 125 25.73 -5.14 -18.41
N GLU A 126 26.21 -6.28 -17.91
CA GLU A 126 26.94 -7.24 -18.72
C GLU A 126 26.09 -7.78 -19.88
N ALA A 127 24.84 -8.17 -19.60
CA ALA A 127 23.90 -8.64 -20.62
C ALA A 127 23.58 -7.56 -21.67
N TYR A 128 23.52 -6.29 -21.25
CA TYR A 128 23.30 -5.15 -22.14
C TYR A 128 24.50 -4.90 -23.06
N GLU A 129 25.71 -4.85 -22.50
CA GLU A 129 26.93 -4.68 -23.30
C GLU A 129 27.14 -5.86 -24.27
N ASN A 130 26.95 -7.10 -23.81
CA ASN A 130 26.98 -8.28 -24.69
C ASN A 130 25.91 -8.18 -25.80
N SER A 131 24.78 -7.51 -25.56
CA SER A 131 23.75 -7.35 -26.59
C SER A 131 24.13 -6.38 -27.71
N LYS A 132 25.10 -5.47 -27.48
CA LYS A 132 25.65 -4.56 -28.50
C LYS A 132 26.51 -5.30 -29.51
N GLU A 133 27.13 -6.41 -29.12
CA GLU A 133 27.92 -7.25 -30.00
C GLU A 133 27.05 -8.10 -30.95
N PRO A 134 27.53 -8.41 -32.17
CA PRO A 134 26.88 -9.35 -33.07
C PRO A 134 26.67 -10.70 -32.39
N ARG A 135 25.55 -11.38 -32.65
CA ARG A 135 25.17 -12.65 -32.00
C ARG A 135 26.30 -13.70 -31.93
N ARG A 136 27.14 -13.78 -32.97
CA ARG A 136 28.27 -14.73 -33.06
C ARG A 136 29.45 -14.43 -32.10
N LYS A 137 29.54 -13.21 -31.58
CA LYS A 137 30.59 -12.74 -30.66
C LYS A 137 30.10 -12.57 -29.22
N ARG A 138 28.82 -12.87 -28.95
CA ARG A 138 28.25 -12.73 -27.61
C ARG A 138 28.87 -13.77 -26.69
N ASN A 139 29.50 -13.31 -25.62
CA ASN A 139 30.04 -14.17 -24.59
C ASN A 139 28.93 -14.65 -23.65
N ALA A 140 29.13 -15.82 -23.05
CA ALA A 140 28.34 -16.23 -21.89
C ALA A 140 28.53 -15.19 -20.75
N LEU A 141 27.49 -15.04 -19.92
CA LEU A 141 27.57 -14.18 -18.75
C LEU A 141 28.64 -14.73 -17.80
N LYS A 142 29.52 -13.84 -17.34
CA LYS A 142 30.53 -14.10 -16.32
C LYS A 142 30.00 -13.82 -14.92
N THR A 143 29.08 -12.85 -14.81
CA THR A 143 28.47 -12.50 -13.53
C THR A 143 27.40 -13.51 -13.16
N GLU A 144 27.51 -14.09 -11.97
CA GLU A 144 26.49 -14.98 -11.42
C GLU A 144 25.19 -14.22 -11.14
N ILE A 145 24.06 -14.89 -11.37
CA ILE A 145 22.75 -14.34 -11.01
C ILE A 145 22.69 -14.29 -9.48
N PRO A 146 22.32 -13.13 -8.89
CA PRO A 146 22.14 -13.06 -7.44
C PRO A 146 21.07 -14.04 -6.96
N ASP A 147 21.34 -14.71 -5.84
CA ASP A 147 20.37 -15.57 -5.17
C ASP A 147 19.06 -14.84 -4.87
N THR A 148 17.97 -15.62 -4.85
CA THR A 148 16.61 -15.11 -4.69
C THR A 148 16.47 -14.26 -3.43
N TYR A 149 15.71 -13.19 -3.58
CA TYR A 149 15.48 -12.12 -2.62
C TYR A 149 14.50 -12.47 -1.47
N GLU A 150 14.22 -13.75 -1.21
CA GLU A 150 13.09 -14.20 -0.38
C GLU A 150 13.06 -13.66 1.06
N ARG A 151 14.21 -13.24 1.60
CA ARG A 151 14.35 -12.83 3.01
C ARG A 151 13.49 -11.62 3.40
N HIS A 152 13.25 -10.68 2.50
CA HIS A 152 12.47 -9.47 2.81
C HIS A 152 10.98 -9.60 2.47
N ILE A 153 10.57 -10.62 1.71
CA ILE A 153 9.15 -10.84 1.35
C ILE A 153 8.25 -10.90 2.60
N PRO A 154 8.62 -11.62 3.69
CA PRO A 154 7.80 -11.65 4.89
C PRO A 154 7.59 -10.26 5.50
N ILE A 155 8.63 -9.41 5.52
CA ILE A 155 8.56 -8.07 6.10
C ILE A 155 7.61 -7.18 5.29
N PHE A 156 7.72 -7.20 3.96
CA PHE A 156 6.78 -6.49 3.08
C PHE A 156 5.34 -6.99 3.26
N LYS A 157 5.14 -8.31 3.35
CA LYS A 157 3.81 -8.91 3.54
C LYS A 157 3.16 -8.48 4.87
N GLU A 158 3.92 -8.51 5.97
CA GLU A 158 3.41 -8.07 7.28
C GLU A 158 3.11 -6.57 7.30
N CYS A 159 3.94 -5.75 6.64
CA CYS A 159 3.66 -4.32 6.48
C CYS A 159 2.37 -4.10 5.67
N ILE A 160 2.21 -4.76 4.51
CA ILE A 160 1.03 -4.62 3.63
C ILE A 160 -0.25 -5.01 4.36
N LYS A 161 -0.22 -6.08 5.17
CA LYS A 161 -1.38 -6.59 5.90
C LYS A 161 -1.96 -5.57 6.89
N SER A 162 -1.10 -4.75 7.48
CA SER A 162 -1.44 -3.86 8.61
C SER A 162 -1.34 -2.37 8.27
N ALA A 163 -0.84 -2.02 7.09
CA ALA A 163 -0.70 -0.66 6.59
C ALA A 163 -2.05 0.01 6.25
N THR A 164 -2.01 1.34 6.16
CA THR A 164 -3.08 2.10 5.50
C THR A 164 -3.16 1.74 4.02
N PRO A 165 -4.33 1.91 3.37
CA PRO A 165 -4.52 1.51 1.97
C PRO A 165 -3.44 2.05 1.01
N ASP A 166 -3.08 3.32 1.13
CA ASP A 166 -2.09 3.96 0.25
C ASP A 166 -0.70 3.34 0.40
N VAL A 167 -0.25 3.12 1.64
CA VAL A 167 1.05 2.50 1.94
C VAL A 167 1.05 1.03 1.52
N ALA A 168 -0.05 0.31 1.78
CA ALA A 168 -0.21 -1.08 1.38
C ALA A 168 -0.12 -1.25 -0.14
N GLU A 169 -0.78 -0.37 -0.90
CA GLU A 169 -0.75 -0.35 -2.37
C GLU A 169 0.66 -0.05 -2.89
N TYR A 170 1.36 0.93 -2.30
CA TYR A 170 2.74 1.26 -2.67
C TYR A 170 3.71 0.10 -2.43
N LEU A 171 3.65 -0.53 -1.25
CA LEU A 171 4.49 -1.69 -0.91
C LEU A 171 4.17 -2.91 -1.80
N ALA A 172 2.89 -3.14 -2.10
CA ALA A 172 2.47 -4.19 -3.01
C ALA A 172 2.97 -3.96 -4.44
N ASN A 173 2.97 -2.71 -4.91
CA ASN A 173 3.51 -2.33 -6.21
C ASN A 173 5.03 -2.62 -6.30
N ILE A 174 5.80 -2.26 -5.27
CA ILE A 174 7.24 -2.61 -5.19
C ILE A 174 7.43 -4.13 -5.28
N LEU A 175 6.66 -4.90 -4.52
CA LEU A 175 6.77 -6.36 -4.51
C LEU A 175 6.42 -6.97 -5.87
N MET A 176 5.38 -6.46 -6.55
CA MET A 176 5.02 -6.87 -7.90
C MET A 176 6.14 -6.58 -8.90
N LEU A 177 6.69 -5.36 -8.89
CA LEU A 177 7.79 -4.98 -9.78
C LEU A 177 9.05 -5.81 -9.53
N LEU A 178 9.33 -6.14 -8.27
CA LEU A 178 10.44 -7.00 -7.90
C LEU A 178 10.26 -8.44 -8.40
N GLN A 179 9.05 -9.00 -8.30
CA GLN A 179 8.74 -10.33 -8.87
C GLN A 179 8.93 -10.35 -10.38
N ILE A 180 8.48 -9.31 -11.08
CA ILE A 180 8.70 -9.16 -12.52
C ILE A 180 10.20 -9.07 -12.83
N HIS A 181 10.95 -8.28 -12.08
CA HIS A 181 12.40 -8.14 -12.24
C HIS A 181 13.12 -9.48 -12.03
N ASP A 182 12.81 -10.23 -10.98
CA ASP A 182 13.42 -11.53 -10.71
C ASP A 182 13.12 -12.58 -11.80
N ALA A 183 11.87 -12.63 -12.29
CA ALA A 183 11.51 -13.47 -13.41
C ALA A 183 12.33 -13.12 -14.67
N ARG A 184 12.53 -11.82 -14.94
CA ARG A 184 13.36 -11.35 -16.05
C ARG A 184 14.83 -11.71 -15.84
N MET A 185 15.35 -11.58 -14.62
CA MET A 185 16.73 -11.93 -14.24
C MET A 185 17.03 -13.41 -14.49
N ARG A 186 16.11 -14.30 -14.10
CA ARG A 186 16.23 -15.75 -14.34
C ARG A 186 16.16 -16.12 -15.82
N ALA A 187 15.48 -15.33 -16.63
CA ALA A 187 15.41 -15.52 -18.07
C ALA A 187 16.66 -15.01 -18.83
N ILE A 188 17.53 -14.20 -18.21
CA ILE A 188 18.68 -13.61 -18.91
C ILE A 188 19.65 -14.65 -19.49
N PRO A 189 20.11 -15.67 -18.74
CA PRO A 189 21.11 -16.60 -19.24
C PRO A 189 20.59 -17.52 -20.34
N THR A 190 19.29 -17.85 -20.30
CA THR A 190 18.65 -18.74 -21.27
C THR A 190 18.24 -17.99 -22.55
N ASP A 191 18.01 -16.67 -22.46
CA ASP A 191 17.69 -15.83 -23.60
C ASP A 191 18.96 -15.35 -24.34
N SER A 192 19.52 -16.25 -25.16
CA SER A 192 20.60 -15.95 -26.12
C SER A 192 20.19 -14.94 -27.21
N SER A 193 18.87 -14.73 -27.38
CA SER A 193 18.28 -13.90 -28.43
C SER A 193 18.05 -12.45 -28.04
N GLY A 194 18.13 -12.15 -26.74
CA GLY A 194 17.79 -10.87 -26.12
C GLY A 194 18.22 -9.66 -26.96
N ASN A 195 17.22 -8.88 -27.38
CA ASN A 195 17.42 -7.64 -28.13
C ASN A 195 17.93 -6.54 -27.19
N ARG A 196 18.82 -5.67 -27.69
CA ARG A 196 19.34 -4.48 -26.97
C ARG A 196 18.22 -3.66 -26.34
N SER A 197 17.11 -3.45 -27.07
CA SER A 197 15.96 -2.70 -26.56
C SER A 197 15.34 -3.33 -25.31
N TYR A 198 15.20 -4.66 -25.29
CA TYR A 198 14.68 -5.38 -24.13
C TYR A 198 15.63 -5.27 -22.93
N ARG A 199 16.94 -5.50 -23.14
CA ARG A 199 17.95 -5.36 -22.09
C ARG A 199 18.00 -3.94 -21.50
N LYS A 200 17.87 -2.91 -22.36
CA LYS A 200 17.73 -1.50 -21.95
C LYS A 200 16.48 -1.27 -21.11
N SER A 201 15.33 -1.84 -21.53
CA SER A 201 14.09 -1.76 -20.75
C SER A 201 14.21 -2.43 -19.38
N CYS A 202 14.94 -3.54 -19.27
CA CYS A 202 15.18 -4.19 -17.97
C CYS A 202 16.03 -3.30 -17.04
N LEU A 203 17.08 -2.66 -17.58
CA LEU A 203 17.89 -1.71 -16.82
C LEU A 203 17.09 -0.48 -16.38
N TYR A 204 16.19 0.03 -17.22
CA TYR A 204 15.26 1.10 -16.85
C TYR A 204 14.34 0.65 -15.70
N SER A 205 13.70 -0.52 -15.81
CA SER A 205 12.82 -1.04 -14.76
C SER A 205 13.57 -1.28 -13.44
N LEU A 206 14.84 -1.68 -13.50
CA LEU A 206 15.69 -1.80 -12.32
C LEU A 206 15.92 -0.43 -11.65
N GLY A 207 16.17 0.62 -12.45
CA GLY A 207 16.30 1.99 -11.94
C GLY A 207 15.00 2.50 -11.33
N GLU A 208 13.86 2.24 -11.97
CA GLU A 208 12.53 2.57 -11.43
C GLU A 208 12.30 1.90 -10.07
N LEU A 209 12.63 0.62 -9.95
CA LEU A 209 12.53 -0.11 -8.68
C LEU A 209 13.45 0.48 -7.61
N GLN A 210 14.69 0.83 -7.97
CA GLN A 210 15.63 1.49 -7.04
C GLN A 210 15.07 2.84 -6.57
N VAL A 211 14.48 3.66 -7.44
CA VAL A 211 13.84 4.93 -7.05
C VAL A 211 12.72 4.70 -6.04
N LEU A 212 11.86 3.71 -6.27
CA LEU A 212 10.73 3.42 -5.37
C LEU A 212 11.20 2.94 -4.00
N VAL A 213 12.27 2.13 -3.97
CA VAL A 213 12.90 1.65 -2.73
C VAL A 213 13.59 2.78 -1.98
N ASP A 214 14.34 3.63 -2.69
CA ASP A 214 15.07 4.76 -2.10
C ASP A 214 14.11 5.76 -1.44
N ASP A 215 12.97 6.04 -2.09
CA ASP A 215 11.95 6.96 -1.57
C ASP A 215 11.28 6.45 -0.27
N LEU A 216 11.33 5.14 -0.04
CA LEU A 216 10.68 4.51 1.10
C LEU A 216 11.52 4.57 2.39
N PHE A 217 12.83 4.86 2.31
CA PHE A 217 13.70 4.88 3.49
C PHE A 217 13.30 5.93 4.53
N ASP A 218 13.04 7.17 4.10
CA ASP A 218 12.65 8.26 5.00
C ASP A 218 11.35 7.92 5.73
N TYR A 219 10.41 7.32 5.01
CA TYR A 219 9.16 6.82 5.59
C TYR A 219 9.42 5.67 6.58
N ALA A 220 10.21 4.68 6.19
CA ALA A 220 10.54 3.50 7.00
C ALA A 220 11.22 3.89 8.33
N ARG A 221 12.05 4.94 8.32
CA ARG A 221 12.76 5.47 9.49
C ARG A 221 11.94 6.45 10.34
N ASN A 222 10.69 6.72 9.97
CA ASN A 222 9.84 7.74 10.58
C ASN A 222 10.41 9.17 10.51
N GLU A 223 11.23 9.46 9.49
CA GLU A 223 11.77 10.81 9.26
C GLU A 223 10.76 11.70 8.53
N LYS A 224 9.96 11.11 7.63
CA LYS A 224 8.93 11.80 6.86
C LYS A 224 7.62 11.01 6.82
N PRO A 225 6.45 11.69 6.71
CA PRO A 225 5.19 11.01 6.42
C PRO A 225 5.24 10.33 5.05
N PHE A 226 4.37 9.34 4.84
CA PHE A 226 4.27 8.69 3.54
C PHE A 226 3.81 9.71 2.49
N SER A 227 4.48 9.69 1.33
CA SER A 227 4.09 10.45 0.15
C SER A 227 4.31 9.57 -1.07
N ASP A 228 3.35 9.54 -1.99
CA ASP A 228 3.52 8.83 -3.25
C ASP A 228 4.75 9.34 -4.02
N CYS A 229 5.60 8.41 -4.43
CA CYS A 229 6.83 8.73 -5.13
C CYS A 229 6.53 9.33 -6.51
N LYS A 230 6.96 10.58 -6.71
CA LYS A 230 7.03 11.18 -8.05
C LYS A 230 8.34 10.77 -8.72
N LEU A 231 8.24 9.99 -9.80
CA LEU A 231 9.37 9.59 -10.64
C LEU A 231 9.92 10.81 -11.39
N THR A 232 11.01 11.38 -10.88
CA THR A 232 11.69 12.54 -11.46
C THR A 232 13.06 12.15 -12.00
N MET A 233 13.57 12.93 -12.95
CA MET A 233 14.88 12.70 -13.54
C MET A 233 16.00 12.64 -12.49
N ASP A 234 15.98 13.55 -11.52
CA ASP A 234 16.99 13.60 -10.45
C ASP A 234 17.00 12.32 -9.61
N LYS A 235 15.82 11.75 -9.31
CA LYS A 235 15.71 10.47 -8.62
C LYS A 235 16.29 9.33 -9.45
N PHE A 236 16.03 9.30 -10.76
CA PHE A 236 16.63 8.30 -11.65
C PHE A 236 18.15 8.41 -11.71
N SER A 237 18.70 9.62 -11.83
CA SER A 237 20.16 9.82 -11.82
C SER A 237 20.80 9.34 -10.51
N ASN A 238 20.17 9.61 -9.36
CA ASN A 238 20.61 9.09 -8.06
C ASN A 238 20.53 7.56 -8.00
N ALA A 239 19.43 6.97 -8.47
CA ALA A 239 19.26 5.52 -8.52
C ALA A 239 20.30 4.84 -9.41
N PHE A 240 20.58 5.38 -10.61
CA PHE A 240 21.63 4.85 -11.49
C PHE A 240 23.03 4.98 -10.88
N ALA A 241 23.26 6.02 -10.08
CA ALA A 241 24.47 6.15 -9.29
C ALA A 241 24.57 5.10 -8.18
N ALA A 242 23.50 4.88 -7.41
CA ALA A 242 23.44 3.87 -6.36
C ALA A 242 23.65 2.43 -6.89
N LEU A 243 23.15 2.15 -8.09
CA LEU A 243 23.33 0.87 -8.80
C LEU A 243 24.74 0.69 -9.37
N SER A 244 25.61 1.71 -9.28
CA SER A 244 26.99 1.67 -9.80
C SER A 244 27.06 1.35 -11.29
N LEU A 245 26.08 1.84 -12.08
CA LEU A 245 26.10 1.69 -13.54
C LEU A 245 27.26 2.50 -14.14
N ASN A 246 27.90 1.95 -15.16
CA ASN A 246 28.96 2.65 -15.89
C ASN A 246 28.41 3.92 -16.58
N THR A 247 29.29 4.88 -16.87
CA THR A 247 28.88 6.20 -17.41
C THR A 247 28.17 6.09 -18.76
N SER A 248 28.60 5.14 -19.61
CA SER A 248 28.03 4.93 -20.94
C SER A 248 26.55 4.49 -20.86
N ILE A 249 26.28 3.43 -20.09
CA ILE A 249 24.93 2.92 -19.85
C ILE A 249 24.07 3.97 -19.15
N ARG A 250 24.63 4.67 -18.15
CA ARG A 250 23.91 5.73 -17.44
C ARG A 250 23.41 6.80 -18.42
N ASN A 251 24.27 7.34 -19.26
CA ASN A 251 23.90 8.36 -20.24
C ASN A 251 22.79 7.86 -21.20
N GLU A 252 22.92 6.62 -21.68
CA GLU A 252 21.90 6.02 -22.56
C GLU A 252 20.54 5.82 -21.85
N LEU A 253 20.55 5.50 -20.56
CA LEU A 253 19.33 5.34 -19.75
C LEU A 253 18.71 6.68 -19.40
N GLU A 254 19.51 7.70 -19.10
CA GLU A 254 19.02 9.04 -18.82
C GLU A 254 18.30 9.65 -20.04
N GLU A 255 18.85 9.45 -21.24
CA GLU A 255 18.18 9.82 -22.49
C GLU A 255 16.86 9.04 -22.66
N TYR A 256 16.86 7.75 -22.32
CA TYR A 256 15.66 6.91 -22.40
C TYR A 256 14.56 7.34 -21.43
N VAL A 257 14.91 7.76 -20.21
CA VAL A 257 13.96 8.31 -19.23
C VAL A 257 13.33 9.58 -19.79
N LYS A 258 14.14 10.50 -20.33
CA LYS A 258 13.65 11.75 -20.95
C LYS A 258 12.63 11.47 -22.06
N ASN A 259 12.93 10.54 -22.96
CA ASN A 259 12.05 10.20 -24.08
C ASN A 259 10.76 9.46 -23.69
N LYS A 260 10.63 9.01 -22.43
CA LYS A 260 9.47 8.25 -21.95
C LYS A 260 8.56 9.07 -21.03
N GLN A 261 9.10 10.13 -20.41
CA GLN A 261 8.37 11.02 -19.50
C GLN A 261 8.01 12.38 -20.14
N PHE A 262 8.60 12.70 -21.30
CA PHE A 262 8.30 13.87 -22.14
C PHE A 262 8.01 13.42 -23.59
#